data_AF-A0A8J4XF77-F1
#
_entry.id   AF-A0A8J4XF77-F1
#
_cell.length_a   1.000
_cell.length_b   1.000
_cell.length_c   1.000
_cell.angle_alpha   90.00
_cell.angle_beta   90.00
_cell.angle_gamma   90.00
#
_symmetry.space_group_name_H-M   'P 1'
#
loop_
_entity.id
_entity.type
_entity.pdbx_description
1 polymer ?
#
loop_
_entity_poly.entity_id
_entity_poly.type
_entity_poly.pdbx_seq_one_letter_code
_entity_poly.pdbx_strand_id
1 'polypeptide(L)'
;MMQYKIQNGTEMRVRRRPTFLSAEDVQNAIKREKESEDRLQNPQALPYDSDEADVSVTGFERAPLDSDTDQYKKTVARFYRTMGDFNVKSIEKVQNKDLWEVFKRHVNVVKQKNLGKENVKLLFHGTEPKQIDAIFQQNTDGRFCEGQETAYGK
;
A
#
# COMPACT_ATOMS: atom_id res chain seq x y z
N MET A 1 -17.82 -19.18 -15.30
CA MET A 1 -17.34 -19.39 -16.67
C MET A 1 -15.84 -19.18 -16.66
N MET A 2 -15.06 -20.11 -17.20
CA MET A 2 -13.60 -20.04 -17.30
C MET A 2 -13.24 -19.76 -18.76
N GLN A 3 -12.26 -18.91 -19.00
CA GLN A 3 -11.68 -18.71 -20.33
C GLN A 3 -10.31 -19.38 -20.36
N TYR A 4 -10.07 -20.11 -21.44
CA TYR A 4 -8.79 -20.74 -21.74
C TYR A 4 -8.16 -20.05 -22.94
N LYS A 5 -6.92 -19.60 -22.81
CA LYS A 5 -6.18 -19.00 -23.92
C LYS A 5 -5.35 -20.08 -24.61
N ILE A 6 -5.77 -20.48 -25.81
CA ILE A 6 -5.23 -21.65 -26.56
C ILE A 6 -3.73 -21.52 -26.85
N GLN A 7 -3.22 -20.30 -26.99
CA GLN A 7 -1.82 -20.05 -27.37
C GLN A 7 -0.80 -20.28 -26.24
N ASN A 8 -1.20 -20.15 -24.98
CA ASN A 8 -0.27 -20.16 -23.84
C ASN A 8 -0.83 -20.92 -22.62
N GLY A 9 -1.96 -21.63 -22.76
CA GLY A 9 -2.49 -22.53 -21.74
C GLY A 9 -2.98 -21.85 -20.45
N THR A 10 -3.11 -20.51 -20.45
CA THR A 10 -3.52 -19.78 -19.25
C THR A 10 -5.03 -19.91 -19.05
N GLU A 11 -5.43 -20.36 -17.87
CA GLU A 11 -6.82 -20.37 -17.43
C GLU A 11 -7.12 -19.10 -16.61
N MET A 12 -8.17 -18.39 -17.00
CA MET A 12 -8.65 -17.21 -16.28
C MET A 12 -10.11 -17.36 -15.93
N ARG A 13 -10.47 -17.00 -14.69
CA ARG A 13 -11.86 -16.90 -14.29
C ARG A 13 -12.50 -15.71 -14.98
N VAL A 14 -13.53 -15.93 -15.79
CA VAL A 14 -14.24 -14.85 -16.49
C VAL A 14 -14.90 -13.97 -15.43
N ARG A 15 -14.32 -12.80 -15.19
CA ARG A 15 -14.94 -11.74 -14.39
C ARG A 15 -15.97 -11.06 -15.27
N ARG A 16 -17.23 -11.03 -14.83
CA ARG A 16 -18.29 -10.34 -15.57
C ARG A 16 -18.04 -8.84 -15.57
N ARG A 17 -18.55 -8.15 -16.60
CA ARG A 17 -18.56 -6.68 -16.61
C ARG A 17 -19.18 -6.18 -15.30
N PRO A 18 -18.64 -5.09 -14.72
CA PRO A 18 -19.25 -4.45 -13.56
C PRO A 18 -20.73 -4.23 -13.84
N THR A 19 -21.58 -4.71 -12.94
CA THR A 19 -23.02 -4.52 -13.05
C THR A 19 -23.30 -3.07 -12.70
N PHE A 20 -24.15 -2.41 -13.46
CA PHE A 20 -24.57 -1.04 -13.14
C PHE A 20 -25.12 -1.01 -11.72
N LEU A 21 -24.55 -0.15 -10.89
CA LEU A 21 -25.03 0.11 -9.54
C LEU A 21 -25.90 1.36 -9.60
N SER A 22 -27.08 1.30 -8.99
CA SER A 22 -27.91 2.49 -8.82
C SER A 22 -27.22 3.49 -7.87
N ALA A 23 -27.65 4.75 -7.90
CA ALA A 23 -27.15 5.75 -6.96
C ALA A 23 -27.33 5.30 -5.50
N GLU A 24 -28.42 4.59 -5.19
CA GLU A 24 -28.69 4.04 -3.87
C GLU A 24 -27.74 2.89 -3.51
N ASP A 25 -27.46 1.98 -4.44
CA ASP A 25 -26.50 0.87 -4.22
C ASP A 25 -25.11 1.40 -3.91
N VAL A 26 -24.69 2.48 -4.60
CA VAL A 26 -23.42 3.16 -4.34
C VAL A 26 -23.41 3.78 -2.94
N GLN A 27 -24.49 4.46 -2.53
CA GLN A 27 -24.59 5.05 -1.18
C GLN A 27 -24.57 3.96 -0.09
N ASN A 28 -25.25 2.84 -0.32
CA ASN A 28 -25.28 1.71 0.60
C ASN A 28 -23.91 1.01 0.71
N ALA A 29 -23.19 0.85 -0.40
CA ALA A 29 -21.82 0.32 -0.40
C ALA A 29 -20.88 1.25 0.40
N ILE A 30 -20.95 2.56 0.18
CA ILE A 30 -20.17 3.57 0.92
C ILE A 30 -20.52 3.53 2.42
N LYS A 31 -21.81 3.36 2.78
CA LYS A 31 -22.23 3.25 4.17
C LYS A 31 -21.66 2.00 4.85
N ARG A 32 -21.70 0.85 4.16
CA ARG A 32 -21.11 -0.42 4.65
C ARG A 32 -19.60 -0.32 4.79
N GLU A 33 -18.91 0.36 3.86
CA GLU A 33 -17.47 0.62 3.98
C GLU A 33 -17.15 1.46 5.21
N LYS A 34 -17.89 2.55 5.46
CA LYS A 34 -17.72 3.38 6.68
C LYS A 34 -17.94 2.58 7.97
N GLU A 35 -18.94 1.69 7.99
CA GLU A 35 -19.21 0.80 9.13
C GLU A 35 -18.11 -0.26 9.32
N SER A 36 -17.40 -0.64 8.24
CA SER A 36 -16.27 -1.57 8.28
C SER A 36 -14.93 -0.91 8.60
N GLU A 37 -14.74 0.37 8.20
CA GLU A 37 -13.60 1.21 8.56
C GLU A 37 -13.58 1.51 10.06
N ASP A 38 -14.75 1.62 10.69
CA ASP A 38 -14.86 1.76 12.15
C ASP A 38 -14.34 0.53 12.93
N ARG A 39 -14.20 -0.63 12.26
CA ARG A 39 -13.59 -1.86 12.81
C ARG A 39 -12.15 -2.09 12.36
N LEU A 40 -11.67 -1.35 11.36
CA LEU A 40 -10.32 -1.48 10.81
C LEU A 40 -9.76 -0.09 10.54
N GLN A 41 -8.91 0.35 11.46
CA GLN A 41 -7.97 1.49 11.36
C GLN A 41 -8.46 2.79 12.00
N ASN A 42 -8.12 2.94 13.28
CA ASN A 42 -7.50 4.19 13.68
C ASN A 42 -6.08 4.17 13.09
N PRO A 43 -5.68 5.08 12.18
CA PRO A 43 -4.27 5.37 11.96
C PRO A 43 -3.76 6.10 13.21
N GLN A 44 -3.71 5.37 14.33
CA GLN A 44 -2.98 5.74 15.53
C GLN A 44 -1.58 6.11 15.06
N ALA A 45 -1.27 7.40 15.15
CA ALA A 45 0.03 8.03 14.94
C ALA A 45 0.82 7.40 13.78
N LEU A 46 0.78 8.03 12.61
CA LEU A 46 1.77 7.77 11.57
C LEU A 46 3.16 7.73 12.24
N PRO A 47 3.88 6.58 12.22
CA PRO A 47 4.99 6.32 13.14
C PRO A 47 6.25 7.00 12.61
N TYR A 48 6.22 8.32 12.64
CA TYR A 48 7.38 9.18 12.49
C TYR A 48 7.62 9.83 13.84
N ASP A 49 7.88 9.00 14.85
CA ASP A 49 8.63 9.44 16.01
C ASP A 49 10.05 9.68 15.48
N SER A 50 10.39 10.97 15.30
CA SER A 50 11.70 11.40 14.83
C SER A 50 12.75 10.98 15.84
N ASP A 51 13.47 9.90 15.56
CA ASP A 51 14.89 9.90 15.89
C ASP A 51 15.54 10.84 14.87
N GLU A 52 16.26 11.85 15.36
CA GLU A 52 17.00 12.83 14.56
C GLU A 52 18.14 12.12 13.80
N ALA A 53 17.79 11.32 12.79
CA ALA A 53 18.76 10.72 11.89
C ALA A 53 19.31 11.83 10.98
N ASP A 54 20.60 12.07 11.09
CA ASP A 54 21.38 12.89 10.15
C ASP A 54 21.17 12.31 8.74
N VAL A 55 20.80 13.16 7.78
CA VAL A 55 20.38 12.69 6.45
C VAL A 55 21.60 12.08 5.77
N SER A 56 21.63 10.75 5.70
CA SER A 56 22.67 9.99 5.01
C SER A 56 22.84 10.51 3.58
N VAL A 57 24.06 10.41 3.04
CA VAL A 57 24.40 10.81 1.65
C VAL A 57 23.44 10.18 0.60
N THR A 58 22.79 9.07 0.94
CA THR A 58 21.84 8.33 0.11
C THR A 58 20.40 8.87 0.15
N GLY A 59 20.05 9.79 1.06
CA GLY A 59 18.72 10.41 1.15
C GLY A 59 17.65 9.56 1.86
N PHE A 60 18.00 8.36 2.32
CA PHE A 60 17.15 7.51 3.15
C PHE A 60 18.00 6.60 4.06
N GLU A 61 17.39 6.11 5.14
CA GLU A 61 17.96 5.14 6.07
C GLU A 61 17.06 3.91 6.20
N ARG A 62 17.67 2.75 6.45
CA ARG A 62 16.98 1.50 6.78
C ARG A 62 17.38 1.07 8.17
N ALA A 63 16.40 0.92 9.05
CA ALA A 63 16.59 0.39 10.39
C ALA A 63 15.88 -0.96 10.53
N PRO A 64 16.58 -2.05 10.93
CA PRO A 64 15.91 -3.30 11.21
C PRO A 64 14.90 -3.12 12.36
N LEU A 65 13.70 -3.67 12.20
CA LEU A 65 12.72 -3.71 13.28
C LEU A 65 12.92 -4.95 14.13
N ASP A 66 13.01 -4.73 15.44
CA ASP A 66 13.07 -5.80 16.42
C ASP A 66 11.72 -6.55 16.48
N SER A 67 11.79 -7.89 16.51
CA SER A 67 10.63 -8.78 16.55
C SER A 67 9.71 -8.57 17.75
N ASP A 68 10.23 -8.03 18.84
CA ASP A 68 9.47 -7.76 20.06
C ASP A 68 8.63 -6.48 19.99
N THR A 69 8.91 -5.60 19.02
CA THR A 69 8.17 -4.36 18.85
C THR A 69 6.74 -4.61 18.37
N ASP A 70 5.81 -3.79 18.86
CA ASP A 70 4.41 -3.81 18.39
C ASP A 70 4.32 -3.54 16.88
N GLN A 71 5.20 -2.69 16.35
CA GLN A 71 5.23 -2.37 14.92
C GLN A 71 5.57 -3.62 14.09
N TYR A 72 6.58 -4.39 14.50
CA TYR A 72 6.93 -5.65 13.85
C TYR A 72 5.75 -6.64 13.90
N LYS A 73 5.21 -6.89 15.10
CA LYS A 73 4.12 -7.85 15.32
C LYS A 73 2.88 -7.51 14.47
N LYS A 74 2.48 -6.23 14.44
CA LYS A 74 1.36 -5.75 13.61
C LYS A 74 1.62 -5.93 12.11
N THR A 75 2.86 -5.66 11.66
CA THR A 75 3.24 -5.80 10.25
C THR A 75 3.21 -7.26 9.81
N VAL A 76 3.80 -8.16 10.61
CA VAL A 76 3.79 -9.61 10.37
C VAL A 76 2.36 -10.15 10.35
N ALA A 77 1.54 -9.81 11.35
CA ALA A 77 0.15 -10.26 11.39
C ALA A 77 -0.64 -9.83 10.13
N ARG A 78 -0.39 -8.62 9.63
CA ARG A 78 -1.00 -8.12 8.41
C ARG A 78 -0.54 -8.87 7.16
N PHE A 79 0.75 -9.22 7.08
CA PHE A 79 1.31 -9.98 5.98
C PHE A 79 0.74 -11.41 5.94
N TYR A 80 0.71 -12.12 7.08
CA TYR A 80 0.21 -13.49 7.15
C TYR A 80 -1.30 -13.63 6.93
N ARG A 81 -2.06 -12.53 6.99
CA ARG A 81 -3.48 -12.54 6.60
C ARG A 81 -3.70 -13.00 5.16
N THR A 82 -2.72 -12.77 4.27
CA THR A 82 -2.81 -13.15 2.86
C THR A 82 -1.66 -14.04 2.39
N MET A 83 -0.55 -14.09 3.12
CA MET A 83 0.69 -14.79 2.74
C MET A 83 1.12 -15.82 3.80
N GLY A 84 0.19 -16.65 4.29
CA GLY A 84 0.43 -17.57 5.41
C GLY A 84 1.47 -18.67 5.19
N ASP A 85 1.74 -19.03 3.93
CA ASP A 85 2.67 -20.12 3.58
C ASP A 85 4.14 -19.66 3.49
N PHE A 86 4.41 -18.38 3.75
CA PHE A 86 5.74 -17.80 3.68
C PHE A 86 6.30 -17.54 5.07
N ASN A 87 7.63 -17.49 5.19
CA ASN A 87 8.30 -17.08 6.42
C ASN A 87 8.95 -15.70 6.24
N VAL A 88 8.67 -14.79 7.16
CA VAL A 88 9.30 -13.45 7.19
C VAL A 88 10.72 -13.58 7.73
N LYS A 89 11.72 -13.21 6.92
CA LYS A 89 13.14 -13.24 7.33
C LYS A 89 13.56 -12.03 8.16
N SER A 90 13.13 -10.85 7.74
CA SER A 90 13.41 -9.58 8.40
C SER A 90 12.36 -8.56 8.00
N ILE A 91 12.24 -7.51 8.80
CA ILE A 91 11.46 -6.31 8.47
C ILE A 91 12.37 -5.12 8.75
N GLU A 92 12.46 -4.23 7.79
CA GLU A 92 13.23 -2.99 7.91
C GLU A 92 12.26 -1.81 7.80
N LYS A 93 12.41 -0.83 8.69
CA LYS A 93 11.73 0.45 8.61
C LYS A 93 12.57 1.36 7.73
N VAL A 94 11.96 1.89 6.68
CA VAL A 94 12.59 2.88 5.80
C VAL A 94 12.25 4.28 6.30
N GLN A 95 13.28 5.09 6.51
CA GLN A 95 13.17 6.49 6.92
C GLN A 95 13.66 7.36 5.77
N ASN A 96 12.74 8.06 5.12
CA ASN A 96 13.04 9.08 4.11
C ASN A 96 12.26 10.35 4.47
N LYS A 97 12.96 11.37 4.97
CA LYS A 97 12.34 12.61 5.49
C LYS A 97 11.64 13.38 4.38
N ASP A 98 12.28 13.50 3.22
CA ASP A 98 11.79 14.27 2.09
C ASP A 98 10.49 13.68 1.53
N LEU A 99 10.49 12.38 1.23
CA LEU A 99 9.29 11.70 0.75
C LEU A 99 8.17 11.69 1.79
N TRP A 100 8.52 11.61 3.08
CA TRP A 100 7.55 11.69 4.15
C TRP A 100 6.86 13.05 4.22
N GLU A 101 7.59 14.14 4.03
CA GLU A 101 6.99 15.47 3.93
C GLU A 101 6.08 15.61 2.73
N VAL A 102 6.51 15.13 1.56
CA VAL A 102 5.68 15.14 0.34
C VAL A 102 4.38 14.35 0.56
N PHE A 103 4.47 13.19 1.22
CA PHE A 103 3.31 12.37 1.58
C PHE A 103 2.34 13.13 2.49
N LYS A 104 2.80 13.71 3.61
CA LYS A 104 1.96 14.49 4.52
C LYS A 104 1.26 15.66 3.81
N ARG A 105 1.98 16.37 2.94
CA ARG A 105 1.39 17.45 2.12
C ARG A 105 0.26 16.93 1.24
N HIS A 106 0.46 15.79 0.56
CA HIS A 106 -0.59 15.17 -0.25
C HIS A 106 -1.80 14.74 0.57
N VAL A 107 -1.59 14.09 1.73
CA VAL A 107 -2.69 13.70 2.63
C VAL A 107 -3.51 14.91 3.03
N ASN A 108 -2.88 16.03 3.39
CA ASN A 108 -3.58 17.27 3.73
C ASN A 108 -4.39 17.83 2.56
N VAL A 109 -3.83 17.85 1.35
CA VAL A 109 -4.55 18.29 0.14
C VAL A 109 -5.76 17.40 -0.15
N VAL A 110 -5.60 16.08 -0.06
CA VAL A 110 -6.70 15.12 -0.26
C VAL A 110 -7.77 15.30 0.81
N LYS A 111 -7.37 15.49 2.08
CA LYS A 111 -8.28 15.74 3.19
C LYS A 111 -9.12 16.99 2.98
N GLN A 112 -8.51 18.08 2.52
CA GLN A 112 -9.23 19.32 2.19
C GLN A 112 -10.24 19.12 1.05
N LYS A 113 -9.88 18.34 0.03
CA LYS A 113 -10.78 18.03 -1.10
C LYS A 113 -11.91 17.08 -0.73
N ASN A 114 -11.68 16.14 0.19
CA ASN A 114 -12.61 15.08 0.56
C ASN A 114 -13.43 15.40 1.82
N LEU A 115 -13.83 16.66 2.03
CA LEU A 115 -14.66 17.08 3.17
C LEU A 115 -14.06 16.69 4.53
N GLY A 116 -12.74 16.81 4.68
CA GLY A 116 -12.03 16.48 5.92
C GLY A 116 -11.68 15.00 6.09
N LYS A 117 -11.99 14.14 5.10
CA LYS A 117 -11.66 12.71 5.16
C LYS A 117 -10.32 12.40 4.53
N GLU A 118 -9.48 11.73 5.30
CA GLU A 118 -8.24 11.15 4.80
C GLU A 118 -8.58 9.89 4.01
N ASN A 119 -8.01 9.74 2.81
CA ASN A 119 -8.17 8.54 1.98
C ASN A 119 -6.83 7.83 1.88
N VAL A 120 -6.29 7.44 3.04
CA VAL A 120 -5.01 6.76 3.17
C VAL A 120 -5.26 5.28 3.40
N LYS A 121 -4.73 4.44 2.53
CA LYS A 121 -4.78 2.99 2.68
C LYS A 121 -3.35 2.47 2.75
N LEU A 122 -3.06 1.67 3.77
CA LEU A 122 -1.83 0.89 3.80
C LEU A 122 -2.01 -0.24 2.78
N LEU A 123 -1.02 -0.50 1.93
CA LEU A 123 -1.07 -1.56 0.89
C LEU A 123 0.27 -2.31 0.86
N PHE A 124 0.34 -3.38 0.07
CA PHE A 124 1.58 -4.11 -0.18
C PHE A 124 2.03 -3.87 -1.62
N HIS A 125 3.33 -3.71 -1.82
CA HIS A 125 3.97 -3.58 -3.12
C HIS A 125 5.13 -4.57 -3.20
N GLY A 126 5.09 -5.48 -4.19
CA GLY A 126 6.16 -6.43 -4.46
C GLY A 126 7.00 -5.94 -5.65
N THR A 127 8.32 -5.96 -5.48
CA THR A 127 9.29 -5.44 -6.45
C THR A 127 10.51 -6.35 -6.57
N GLU A 128 11.27 -6.22 -7.66
CA GLU A 128 12.57 -6.90 -7.78
C GLU A 128 13.63 -6.25 -6.89
N PRO A 129 14.60 -7.00 -6.35
CA PRO A 129 15.66 -6.47 -5.47
C PRO A 129 16.43 -5.27 -6.05
N LYS A 130 16.65 -5.26 -7.37
CA LYS A 130 17.38 -4.18 -8.06
C LYS A 130 16.66 -2.82 -8.04
N GLN A 131 15.36 -2.80 -7.76
CA GLN A 131 14.54 -1.59 -7.75
C GLN A 131 14.37 -1.00 -6.34
N ILE A 132 14.78 -1.71 -5.30
CA ILE A 132 14.54 -1.34 -3.89
C ILE A 132 15.13 0.04 -3.57
N ASP A 133 16.42 0.25 -3.85
CA ASP A 133 17.09 1.51 -3.50
C ASP A 133 16.51 2.70 -4.27
N ALA A 134 16.15 2.50 -5.54
CA ALA A 134 15.50 3.53 -6.35
C ALA A 134 14.14 3.92 -5.78
N ILE A 135 13.32 2.95 -5.35
CA ILE A 135 12.02 3.21 -4.71
C ILE A 135 12.19 3.96 -3.39
N PHE A 136 13.16 3.57 -2.56
CA PHE A 136 13.40 4.23 -1.27
C PHE A 136 13.91 5.66 -1.41
N GLN A 137 14.66 5.95 -2.47
CA GLN A 137 15.17 7.30 -2.74
C GLN A 137 14.14 8.19 -3.46
N GLN A 138 13.45 7.66 -4.47
CA GLN A 138 12.69 8.47 -5.43
C GLN A 138 11.17 8.24 -5.38
N ASN A 139 10.70 7.36 -4.50
CA ASN A 139 9.31 6.87 -4.44
C ASN A 139 8.95 5.94 -5.62
N THR A 140 7.79 5.31 -5.54
CA THR A 140 7.23 4.53 -6.66
C THR A 140 6.73 5.47 -7.74
N ASP A 141 7.30 5.40 -8.94
CA ASP A 141 6.85 6.15 -10.11
C ASP A 141 6.12 5.23 -11.09
N GLY A 142 4.82 5.45 -11.27
CA GLY A 142 3.97 4.69 -12.20
C GLY A 142 4.45 4.79 -13.66
N ARG A 143 5.18 5.85 -14.02
CA ARG A 143 5.76 6.01 -15.36
C ARG A 143 6.83 4.97 -15.67
N PHE A 144 7.50 4.43 -14.65
CA PHE A 144 8.54 3.41 -14.78
C PHE A 144 8.06 2.01 -14.39
N CYS A 145 6.75 1.80 -14.22
CA CYS A 145 6.14 0.48 -14.08
C CYS A 145 6.16 -0.29 -15.43
N GLU A 146 7.34 -0.49 -16.01
CA GLU A 146 7.55 -1.38 -17.15
C GLU A 146 7.65 -2.82 -16.63
N GLY A 147 6.51 -3.48 -16.40
CA GLY A 147 6.53 -4.93 -16.16
C GLY A 147 5.36 -5.54 -15.39
N GLN A 148 4.54 -4.75 -14.70
CA GLN A 148 3.33 -5.27 -14.05
C GLN A 148 2.09 -4.87 -14.87
N GLU A 149 1.15 -5.82 -15.04
CA GLU A 149 -0.04 -5.68 -15.88
C GLU A 149 -0.75 -4.33 -15.68
N THR A 150 -0.56 -3.42 -16.63
CA THR A 150 -1.13 -2.05 -16.68
C THR A 150 -2.62 -2.04 -17.04
N ALA A 151 -3.34 -3.11 -16.68
CA ALA A 151 -4.74 -3.30 -17.02
C ALA A 151 -5.67 -2.19 -16.47
N TYR A 152 -5.20 -1.45 -15.45
CA TYR A 152 -5.97 -0.39 -14.77
C TYR A 152 -5.31 0.99 -14.81
N GLY A 153 -4.22 1.17 -15.58
CA GLY A 153 -3.52 2.47 -15.70
C GLY A 153 -2.00 2.37 -15.81
N LYS A 154 -1.34 3.53 -15.94
CA LYS A 154 0.10 3.76 -15.84
C LYS A 154 0.37 4.80 -14.75
#